data_AF-A0A954WR35-F1
#
_entry.id   AF-A0A954WR35-F1
#
_cell.length_a   1.000
_cell.length_b   1.000
_cell.length_c   1.000
_cell.angle_alpha   90.00
_cell.angle_beta   90.00
_cell.angle_gamma   90.00
#
_symmetry.space_group_name_H-M   'P 1'
#
loop_
_entity.id
_entity.type
_entity.pdbx_description
1 polymer ?
#
loop_
_entity_poly.entity_id
_entity_poly.type
_entity_poly.pdbx_seq_one_letter_code
_entity_poly.pdbx_strand_id
1 'polypeptide(L)'
;MTKKAGENWPRVVLIASFVPTCWLLMIVVHECGHVAAGLLTGGSVERVVLHPLAISRTDFSVNPRPLFTCWAGPLVGAIFPVAVTIVWRIGRFRGWHLVQFFAGFCLIANGAYIGVGSFDHVGDAGDLQQHGSPIWNLWLFGLVTVPSGLWLWHGLGRHFGLSGKPVSSRAAVGSVLVLVVVVILEVTFSNRI
;
A
#
# COMPACT_ATOMS: atom_id res chain seq x y z
N MET A 1 -4.18 -24.51 -37.23
CA MET A 1 -4.31 -23.41 -36.25
C MET A 1 -3.21 -23.55 -35.20
N THR A 2 -2.05 -22.97 -35.47
CA THR A 2 -0.87 -23.00 -34.58
C THR A 2 -1.14 -22.12 -33.36
N LYS A 3 -1.27 -22.74 -32.18
CA LYS A 3 -1.19 -22.03 -30.90
C LYS A 3 0.16 -21.33 -30.85
N LYS A 4 0.20 -20.00 -30.95
CA LYS A 4 1.40 -19.21 -30.66
C LYS A 4 1.78 -19.47 -29.20
N ALA A 5 2.71 -20.38 -28.98
CA ALA A 5 3.61 -20.28 -27.85
C ALA A 5 4.35 -18.94 -28.00
N GLY A 6 4.21 -18.01 -27.06
CA GLY A 6 5.12 -16.84 -27.05
C GLY A 6 4.66 -15.53 -26.43
N GLU A 7 3.37 -15.23 -26.30
CA GLU A 7 2.99 -13.90 -25.78
C GLU A 7 2.75 -13.90 -24.27
N ASN A 8 3.85 -14.02 -23.51
CA ASN A 8 3.86 -13.74 -22.07
C ASN A 8 3.76 -12.24 -21.73
N TRP A 9 3.78 -11.37 -22.74
CA TRP A 9 3.80 -9.93 -22.55
C TRP A 9 2.63 -9.39 -21.71
N PRO A 10 1.35 -9.85 -21.82
CA PRO A 10 0.27 -9.29 -21.01
C PRO A 10 0.47 -9.58 -19.53
N ARG A 11 1.01 -10.77 -19.21
CA ARG A 11 1.35 -11.14 -17.83
C ARG A 11 2.48 -10.27 -17.29
N VAL A 12 3.56 -10.12 -18.06
CA VAL A 12 4.71 -9.30 -17.66
C VAL A 12 4.27 -7.85 -17.45
N VAL A 13 3.55 -7.28 -18.42
CA VAL A 13 3.04 -5.91 -18.34
C VAL A 13 2.12 -5.74 -17.14
N LEU A 14 1.14 -6.63 -16.95
CA LEU A 14 0.23 -6.55 -15.79
C LEU A 14 1.00 -6.54 -14.47
N ILE A 15 1.94 -7.46 -14.26
CA ILE A 15 2.70 -7.52 -13.00
C ILE A 15 3.58 -6.29 -12.84
N ALA A 16 4.30 -5.91 -13.91
CA ALA A 16 5.23 -4.79 -13.90
C ALA A 16 4.53 -3.44 -13.72
N SER A 17 3.27 -3.29 -14.12
CA SER A 17 2.49 -2.07 -13.86
C SER A 17 1.73 -2.12 -12.54
N PHE A 18 1.19 -3.29 -12.17
CA PHE A 18 0.30 -3.40 -11.00
C PHE A 18 1.06 -3.35 -9.68
N VAL A 19 2.28 -3.92 -9.61
CA VAL A 19 3.09 -3.87 -8.39
C VAL A 19 3.48 -2.43 -8.03
N PRO A 20 4.03 -1.60 -8.94
CA PRO A 20 4.25 -0.18 -8.65
C PRO A 20 2.97 0.57 -8.31
N THR A 21 1.86 0.26 -8.98
CA THR A 21 0.55 0.86 -8.63
C THR A 21 0.18 0.55 -7.18
N CYS A 22 0.38 -0.69 -6.72
CA CYS A 22 0.14 -1.06 -5.33
C CYS A 22 1.06 -0.31 -4.36
N TRP A 23 2.32 -0.09 -4.72
CA TRP A 23 3.26 0.68 -3.90
C TRP A 23 2.80 2.13 -3.72
N LEU A 24 2.47 2.81 -4.82
CA LEU A 24 2.02 4.21 -4.80
C LEU A 24 0.69 4.36 -4.04
N LEU A 25 -0.31 3.53 -4.34
CA LEU A 25 -1.57 3.56 -3.61
C LEU A 25 -1.43 3.19 -2.13
N MET A 26 -0.50 2.31 -1.76
CA MET A 26 -0.22 1.96 -0.37
C MET A 26 0.31 3.18 0.39
N ILE A 27 1.24 3.93 -0.20
CA ILE A 27 1.74 5.20 0.36
C ILE A 27 0.57 6.17 0.56
N VAL A 28 -0.29 6.36 -0.43
CA VAL A 28 -1.45 7.25 -0.30
C VAL A 28 -2.34 6.86 0.89
N VAL A 29 -2.69 5.58 1.02
CA VAL A 29 -3.54 5.11 2.14
C VAL A 29 -2.83 5.27 3.48
N HIS A 30 -1.51 5.03 3.53
CA HIS A 30 -0.69 5.21 4.71
C HIS A 30 -0.67 6.68 5.16
N GLU A 31 -0.29 7.61 4.29
CA GLU A 31 -0.24 9.05 4.62
C GLU A 31 -1.63 9.61 4.96
N CYS A 32 -2.69 9.13 4.31
CA CYS A 32 -4.07 9.45 4.70
C CYS A 32 -4.37 9.07 6.15
N GLY A 33 -3.76 8.01 6.68
CA GLY A 33 -3.87 7.62 8.08
C GLY A 33 -3.28 8.67 9.03
N HIS A 34 -2.08 9.18 8.74
CA HIS A 34 -1.47 10.27 9.50
C HIS A 34 -2.34 11.52 9.44
N VAL A 35 -2.72 11.96 8.24
CA VAL A 35 -3.56 13.16 8.04
C VAL A 35 -4.85 13.06 8.84
N ALA A 36 -5.58 11.94 8.71
CA ALA A 36 -6.83 11.73 9.42
C ALA A 36 -6.65 11.80 10.95
N ALA A 37 -5.63 11.12 11.49
CA ALA A 37 -5.36 11.14 12.93
C ALA A 37 -4.91 12.50 13.44
N GLY A 38 -4.07 13.21 12.67
CA GLY A 38 -3.67 14.57 12.99
C GLY A 38 -4.87 15.51 13.08
N LEU A 39 -5.74 15.49 12.06
CA LEU A 39 -6.97 16.29 12.08
C LEU A 39 -7.91 15.91 13.24
N LEU A 40 -8.08 14.61 13.52
CA LEU A 40 -8.93 14.12 14.62
C LEU A 40 -8.40 14.51 16.01
N THR A 41 -7.09 14.70 16.15
CA THR A 41 -6.46 15.08 17.42
C THR A 41 -6.29 16.59 17.59
N GLY A 42 -6.81 17.38 16.65
CA GLY A 42 -6.70 18.85 16.65
C GLY A 42 -5.36 19.37 16.13
N GLY A 43 -4.58 18.53 15.46
CA GLY A 43 -3.38 18.91 14.75
C GLY A 43 -3.67 19.66 13.45
N SER A 44 -2.62 20.27 12.91
CA SER A 44 -2.67 21.01 11.65
C SER A 44 -1.62 20.45 10.70
N VAL A 45 -2.07 19.90 9.58
CA VAL A 45 -1.20 19.40 8.50
C VAL A 45 -0.58 20.61 7.81
N GLU A 46 0.74 20.67 7.77
CA GLU A 46 1.47 21.68 7.03
C GLU A 46 1.67 21.28 5.58
N ARG A 47 2.07 20.02 5.35
CA ARG A 47 2.40 19.52 4.02
C ARG A 47 2.24 18.01 3.93
N VAL A 48 1.84 17.51 2.76
CA VAL A 48 1.83 16.07 2.44
C VAL A 48 2.61 15.83 1.16
N VAL A 49 3.69 15.07 1.24
CA VAL A 49 4.54 14.72 0.11
C VAL A 49 4.21 13.30 -0.35
N LEU A 50 3.63 13.17 -1.54
CA LEU A 50 3.26 11.88 -2.15
C LEU A 50 4.06 11.58 -3.44
N HIS A 51 5.15 12.30 -3.70
CA HIS A 51 5.86 12.19 -4.97
C HIS A 51 6.51 10.81 -5.17
N PRO A 52 6.33 10.12 -6.32
CA PRO A 52 6.83 8.75 -6.54
C PRO A 52 8.35 8.56 -6.38
N LEU A 53 9.11 9.63 -6.57
CA LEU A 53 10.57 9.65 -6.47
C LEU A 53 11.09 10.28 -5.15
N ALA A 54 10.20 10.62 -4.23
CA ALA A 54 10.56 11.14 -2.91
C ALA A 54 10.13 10.16 -1.82
N ILE A 55 10.73 10.30 -0.63
CA ILE A 55 10.23 9.66 0.57
C ILE A 55 8.92 10.36 0.94
N SER A 56 7.84 9.59 1.04
CA SER A 56 6.55 10.14 1.47
C SER A 56 6.63 10.60 2.91
N ARG A 57 5.91 11.68 3.21
CA ARG A 57 5.78 12.17 4.58
C ARG A 57 4.59 13.10 4.72
N THR A 58 4.06 13.13 5.92
CA THR A 58 3.08 14.12 6.37
C THR A 58 3.72 15.00 7.43
N ASP A 59 3.96 16.26 7.08
CA ASP A 59 4.52 17.27 7.96
C ASP A 59 3.38 18.00 8.70
N PHE A 60 3.52 18.19 10.01
CA PHE A 60 2.54 18.86 10.85
C PHE A 60 3.13 20.13 11.46
N SER A 61 2.42 21.26 11.34
CA SER A 61 2.79 22.50 12.05
C SER A 61 2.41 22.42 13.53
N VAL A 62 1.39 21.63 13.85
CA VAL A 62 0.98 21.28 15.22
C VAL A 62 0.56 19.81 15.25
N ASN A 63 1.19 19.01 16.11
CA ASN A 63 0.84 17.60 16.31
C ASN A 63 0.66 17.31 17.81
N PRO A 64 -0.56 17.42 18.36
CA PRO A 64 -0.80 17.28 19.80
C PRO A 64 -0.57 15.85 20.33
N ARG A 65 -0.63 14.84 19.45
CA ARG A 65 -0.51 13.42 19.82
C ARG A 65 0.37 12.66 18.81
N PRO A 66 1.68 12.96 18.77
CA PRO A 66 2.56 12.46 17.72
C PRO A 66 2.65 10.93 17.67
N LEU A 67 2.69 10.25 18.82
CA LEU A 67 2.67 8.78 18.86
C LEU A 67 1.43 8.19 18.20
N PHE A 68 0.25 8.77 18.46
CA PHE A 68 -1.01 8.29 17.90
C PHE A 68 -1.08 8.56 16.39
N THR A 69 -0.73 9.79 15.98
CA THR A 69 -0.68 10.19 14.58
C THR A 69 0.28 9.32 13.78
N CYS A 70 1.47 9.04 14.32
CA CYS A 70 2.49 8.20 13.67
C CYS A 70 2.02 6.74 13.57
N TRP A 71 1.39 6.15 14.59
CA TRP A 71 0.80 4.81 14.47
C TRP A 71 -0.36 4.73 13.47
N ALA A 72 -1.11 5.82 13.30
CA ALA A 72 -2.30 5.82 12.45
C ALA A 72 -1.98 5.55 10.98
N GLY A 73 -0.83 6.00 10.47
CA GLY A 73 -0.40 5.73 9.10
C GLY A 73 -0.35 4.24 8.76
N PRO A 74 0.52 3.45 9.42
CA PRO A 74 0.62 2.02 9.17
C PRO A 74 -0.64 1.25 9.58
N LEU A 75 -1.37 1.66 10.63
CA LEU A 75 -2.61 0.99 11.03
C LEU A 75 -3.72 1.17 10.01
N VAL A 76 -3.95 2.39 9.51
CA VAL A 76 -4.93 2.65 8.45
C VAL A 76 -4.46 2.00 7.15
N GLY A 77 -3.19 2.15 6.81
CA GLY A 77 -2.53 1.49 5.68
C GLY A 77 -2.74 -0.02 5.66
N ALA A 78 -2.77 -0.68 6.82
CA ALA A 78 -3.01 -2.12 6.94
C ALA A 78 -4.50 -2.48 6.97
N ILE A 79 -5.31 -1.80 7.79
CA ILE A 79 -6.69 -2.21 8.10
C ILE A 79 -7.65 -1.83 6.98
N PHE A 80 -7.52 -0.62 6.42
CA PHE A 80 -8.46 -0.11 5.44
C PHE A 80 -8.52 -0.99 4.16
N PRO A 81 -7.39 -1.39 3.54
CA PRO A 81 -7.43 -2.28 2.37
C PRO A 81 -8.06 -3.64 2.65
N VAL A 82 -7.86 -4.20 3.86
CA VAL A 82 -8.47 -5.46 4.27
C VAL A 82 -9.98 -5.31 4.41
N ALA A 83 -10.45 -4.22 5.05
CA ALA A 83 -11.88 -3.92 5.16
C ALA A 83 -12.53 -3.76 3.78
N VAL A 84 -11.88 -3.03 2.87
CA VAL A 84 -12.32 -2.89 1.48
C VAL A 84 -12.39 -4.26 0.79
N THR A 85 -11.40 -5.13 0.99
CA THR A 85 -11.40 -6.50 0.42
C THR A 85 -12.58 -7.33 0.92
N ILE A 86 -12.89 -7.27 2.22
CA ILE A 86 -14.02 -7.97 2.82
C ILE A 86 -15.34 -7.49 2.21
N VAL A 87 -15.55 -6.17 2.17
CA VAL A 87 -16.75 -5.57 1.54
C VAL A 87 -16.84 -5.96 0.06
N TRP A 88 -15.73 -5.93 -0.67
CA TRP A 88 -15.69 -6.26 -2.09
C TRP A 88 -16.08 -7.72 -2.36
N ARG A 89 -15.62 -8.62 -1.48
CA ARG A 89 -15.90 -10.06 -1.55
C ARG A 89 -17.34 -10.38 -1.18
N ILE A 90 -17.88 -9.74 -0.12
CA ILE A 90 -19.30 -9.90 0.28
C ILE A 90 -20.23 -9.40 -0.83
N GLY A 91 -19.91 -8.24 -1.43
CA GLY A 91 -20.65 -7.68 -2.56
C GLY A 91 -20.49 -8.44 -3.89
N ARG A 92 -19.62 -9.46 -3.94
CA ARG A 92 -19.33 -10.27 -5.14
C ARG A 92 -18.93 -9.45 -6.36
N PHE A 93 -18.28 -8.31 -6.14
CA PHE A 93 -17.86 -7.44 -7.25
C PHE A 93 -16.73 -8.09 -8.06
N ARG A 94 -16.68 -7.75 -9.36
CA ARG A 94 -15.60 -8.22 -10.25
C ARG A 94 -14.26 -7.62 -9.80
N GLY A 95 -13.16 -8.28 -10.16
CA GLY A 95 -11.81 -7.78 -9.83
C GLY A 95 -11.39 -7.95 -8.37
N TRP A 96 -12.15 -8.69 -7.55
CA TRP A 96 -11.84 -8.95 -6.13
C TRP A 96 -10.40 -9.42 -5.87
N HIS A 97 -9.81 -10.18 -6.80
CA HIS A 97 -8.43 -10.67 -6.70
C HIS A 97 -7.38 -9.55 -6.75
N LEU A 98 -7.65 -8.43 -7.46
CA LEU A 98 -6.77 -7.26 -7.48
C LEU A 98 -6.84 -6.52 -6.15
N VAL A 99 -8.06 -6.35 -5.61
CA VAL A 99 -8.29 -5.71 -4.30
C VAL A 99 -7.63 -6.53 -3.18
N GLN A 100 -7.80 -7.86 -3.21
CA GLN A 100 -7.14 -8.77 -2.27
C GLN A 100 -5.61 -8.73 -2.40
N PHE A 101 -5.09 -8.68 -3.64
CA PHE A 101 -3.65 -8.53 -3.85
C PHE A 101 -3.15 -7.23 -3.22
N PHE A 102 -3.84 -6.11 -3.47
CA PHE A 102 -3.50 -4.82 -2.91
C PHE A 102 -3.54 -4.83 -1.38
N ALA A 103 -4.55 -5.45 -0.77
CA ALA A 103 -4.62 -5.58 0.69
C ALA A 103 -3.48 -6.42 1.27
N GLY A 104 -3.17 -7.56 0.64
CA GLY A 104 -2.00 -8.36 1.04
C GLY A 104 -0.68 -7.59 0.88
N PHE A 105 -0.55 -6.79 -0.19
CA PHE A 105 0.58 -5.91 -0.41
C PHE A 105 0.71 -4.87 0.70
N CYS A 106 -0.39 -4.20 1.06
CA CYS A 106 -0.39 -3.18 2.09
C CYS A 106 -0.01 -3.75 3.46
N LEU A 107 -0.52 -4.94 3.81
CA LEU A 107 -0.13 -5.62 5.04
C LEU A 107 1.38 -5.92 5.08
N ILE A 108 1.91 -6.49 3.99
CA ILE A 108 3.34 -6.84 3.92
C ILE A 108 4.21 -5.58 3.94
N ALA A 109 3.88 -4.57 3.14
CA ALA A 109 4.67 -3.36 3.02
C ALA A 109 4.70 -2.57 4.34
N ASN A 110 3.54 -2.29 4.95
CA ASN A 110 3.47 -1.61 6.24
C ASN A 110 4.13 -2.42 7.35
N GLY A 111 3.90 -3.74 7.37
CA GLY A 111 4.49 -4.64 8.34
C GLY A 111 6.01 -4.72 8.26
N ALA A 112 6.56 -4.85 7.06
CA ALA A 112 8.00 -4.86 6.83
C ALA A 112 8.62 -3.48 7.13
N TYR A 113 7.97 -2.40 6.70
CA TYR A 113 8.43 -1.03 6.95
C TYR A 113 8.58 -0.75 8.46
N ILE A 114 7.54 -1.02 9.25
CA ILE A 114 7.58 -0.77 10.70
C ILE A 114 8.43 -1.82 11.44
N GLY A 115 8.25 -3.11 11.11
CA GLY A 115 8.93 -4.19 11.82
C GLY A 115 10.43 -4.21 11.56
N VAL A 116 10.86 -4.13 10.30
CA VAL A 116 12.29 -4.13 9.94
C VAL A 116 12.90 -2.74 10.10
N GLY A 117 12.17 -1.67 9.80
CA GLY A 117 12.66 -0.29 9.98
C GLY A 117 13.01 0.06 11.43
N SER A 118 12.47 -0.68 12.40
CA SER A 118 12.81 -0.54 13.83
C SER A 118 14.29 -0.76 14.18
N PHE A 119 15.07 -1.43 13.32
CA PHE A 119 16.50 -1.64 13.54
C PHE A 119 17.32 -0.39 13.21
N ASP A 120 16.94 0.33 12.15
CA ASP A 120 17.67 1.49 11.64
C ASP A 120 17.16 2.82 12.20
N HIS A 121 16.03 2.81 12.93
CA HIS A 121 15.40 3.99 13.55
C HIS A 121 15.11 5.12 12.54
N VAL A 122 14.66 4.74 11.33
CA VAL A 122 14.36 5.68 10.23
C VAL A 122 12.86 5.74 9.96
N GLY A 123 12.37 6.90 9.54
CA GLY A 123 10.96 7.14 9.23
C GLY A 123 10.06 6.90 10.44
N ASP A 124 8.87 6.40 10.19
CA ASP A 124 7.86 6.12 11.21
C ASP A 124 8.37 5.22 12.32
N ALA A 125 9.19 4.21 12.01
CA ALA A 125 9.70 3.31 13.04
C ALA A 125 10.55 4.06 14.07
N GLY A 126 11.40 4.97 13.61
CA GLY A 126 12.18 5.86 14.46
C GLY A 126 11.30 6.83 15.23
N ASP A 127 10.35 7.49 14.55
CA ASP A 127 9.41 8.43 15.17
C ASP A 127 8.56 7.74 16.25
N LEU A 128 8.08 6.53 16.01
CA LEU A 128 7.33 5.74 16.97
C LEU A 128 8.15 5.48 18.24
N GLN A 129 9.40 5.07 18.10
CA GLN A 129 10.29 4.83 19.24
C GLN A 129 10.61 6.12 19.99
N GLN A 130 10.88 7.22 19.27
CA GLN A 130 11.14 8.54 19.85
C GLN A 130 9.97 9.03 20.68
N HIS A 131 8.74 8.78 20.23
CA HIS A 131 7.52 9.17 20.95
C HIS A 131 7.04 8.11 21.97
N GLY A 132 7.88 7.10 22.27
CA GLY A 132 7.68 6.19 23.39
C GLY A 132 7.03 4.85 23.06
N SER A 133 6.88 4.50 21.77
CA SER A 133 6.45 3.15 21.38
C SER A 133 7.55 2.14 21.72
N PRO A 134 7.26 1.09 22.52
CA PRO A 134 8.20 0.02 22.73
C PRO A 134 8.53 -0.70 21.41
N ILE A 135 9.81 -1.04 21.19
CA ILE A 135 10.27 -1.73 19.97
C ILE A 135 9.52 -3.03 19.70
N TRP A 136 9.12 -3.77 20.74
CA TRP A 136 8.39 -5.02 20.59
C TRP A 136 7.00 -4.83 19.98
N ASN A 137 6.36 -3.66 20.12
CA ASN A 137 5.11 -3.37 19.42
C ASN A 137 5.32 -3.34 17.90
N LEU A 138 6.44 -2.77 17.44
CA LEU A 138 6.77 -2.68 16.02
C LEU A 138 7.04 -4.07 15.45
N TRP A 139 7.77 -4.91 16.18
CA TRP A 139 7.98 -6.31 15.81
C TRP A 139 6.68 -7.11 15.80
N LEU A 140 5.83 -6.95 16.81
CA LEU A 140 4.53 -7.61 16.87
C LEU A 140 3.65 -7.20 15.68
N PHE A 141 3.63 -5.90 15.34
CA PHE A 141 2.91 -5.41 14.17
C PHE A 141 3.41 -6.07 12.89
N GLY A 142 4.72 -6.11 12.65
CA GLY A 142 5.31 -6.78 11.49
C GLY A 142 5.05 -8.29 11.48
N LEU A 143 5.21 -8.97 12.61
CA LEU A 143 5.00 -10.41 12.78
C LEU A 143 3.54 -10.83 12.53
N VAL A 144 2.58 -9.96 12.79
CA VAL A 144 1.16 -10.23 12.50
C VAL A 144 0.80 -9.87 11.06
N THR A 145 1.18 -8.68 10.60
CA THR A 145 0.74 -8.16 9.30
C THR A 145 1.42 -8.85 8.12
N VAL A 146 2.73 -9.12 8.17
CA VAL A 146 3.43 -9.76 7.04
C VAL A 146 2.90 -11.17 6.76
N PRO A 147 2.77 -12.09 7.74
CA PRO A 147 2.17 -13.40 7.49
C PRO A 147 0.70 -13.33 7.05
N SER A 148 -0.07 -12.39 7.61
CA SER A 148 -1.47 -12.17 7.19
C SER A 148 -1.57 -11.73 5.73
N GLY A 149 -0.67 -10.86 5.28
CA GLY A 149 -0.62 -10.42 3.88
C GLY A 149 -0.19 -11.55 2.93
N LEU A 150 0.80 -12.36 3.32
CA LEU A 150 1.19 -13.56 2.57
C LEU A 150 0.05 -14.58 2.49
N TRP A 151 -0.71 -14.75 3.58
CA TRP A 151 -1.90 -15.58 3.60
C TRP A 151 -3.00 -15.03 2.67
N LEU A 152 -3.21 -13.72 2.63
CA LEU A 152 -4.14 -13.10 1.65
C LEU A 152 -3.69 -13.30 0.20
N TRP A 153 -2.40 -13.42 -0.08
CA TRP A 153 -1.92 -13.73 -1.42
C TRP A 153 -2.06 -15.20 -1.82
N HIS A 154 -2.39 -16.08 -0.87
CA HIS A 154 -2.52 -17.51 -1.15
C HIS A 154 -3.56 -17.78 -2.25
N GLY A 155 -3.15 -18.50 -3.29
CA GLY A 155 -4.00 -18.86 -4.44
C GLY A 155 -4.16 -17.78 -5.53
N LEU A 156 -3.69 -16.55 -5.31
CA LEU A 156 -3.86 -15.46 -6.29
C LEU A 156 -3.08 -15.67 -7.60
N GLY A 157 -2.00 -16.45 -7.59
CA GLY A 157 -1.16 -16.68 -8.77
C GLY A 157 -1.92 -17.20 -10.01
N ARG A 158 -3.06 -17.88 -9.80
CA ARG A 158 -3.94 -18.34 -10.89
C ARG A 158 -4.58 -17.20 -11.69
N HIS A 159 -4.77 -16.04 -11.07
CA HIS A 159 -5.38 -14.85 -11.69
C HIS A 159 -4.35 -13.98 -12.43
N PHE A 160 -3.07 -14.05 -12.04
CA PHE A 160 -1.97 -13.32 -12.67
C PHE A 160 -1.24 -14.15 -13.74
N GLY A 161 -1.81 -15.28 -14.17
CA GLY A 161 -1.24 -16.15 -15.20
C GLY A 161 0.00 -16.94 -14.75
N LEU A 162 0.26 -17.04 -13.45
CA LEU A 162 1.34 -17.87 -12.91
C LEU A 162 1.02 -19.38 -13.03
N SER A 163 -0.26 -19.73 -13.15
CA SER A 163 -0.71 -21.12 -13.35
C SER A 163 -0.84 -21.54 -14.82
N GLY A 164 -0.23 -20.78 -15.75
CA GLY A 164 -0.32 -21.06 -17.20
C GLY A 164 -1.64 -20.63 -17.88
N LYS A 165 -2.58 -20.01 -17.15
CA LYS A 165 -3.78 -19.41 -17.75
C LYS A 165 -3.42 -18.09 -18.45
N PRO A 166 -3.95 -17.82 -19.66
CA PRO A 166 -3.66 -16.58 -20.38
C PRO A 166 -4.26 -15.36 -19.66
N VAL A 167 -3.50 -14.27 -19.64
CA VAL A 167 -3.94 -12.97 -19.12
C VAL A 167 -4.51 -12.14 -20.27
N SER A 168 -5.61 -11.43 -20.02
CA SER A 168 -6.22 -10.54 -21.01
C SER A 168 -5.33 -9.33 -21.30
N SER A 169 -5.04 -9.07 -22.58
CA SER A 169 -4.33 -7.86 -23.02
C SER A 169 -5.02 -6.57 -22.57
N ARG A 170 -6.36 -6.56 -22.49
CA ARG A 170 -7.12 -5.41 -21.98
C ARG A 170 -6.83 -5.13 -20.50
N ALA A 171 -6.66 -6.18 -19.69
CA ALA A 171 -6.33 -6.02 -18.28
C ALA A 171 -4.90 -5.48 -18.10
N ALA A 172 -3.96 -5.95 -18.92
CA ALA A 172 -2.58 -5.46 -18.92
C ALA A 172 -2.51 -3.97 -19.29
N VAL A 173 -3.13 -3.57 -20.41
CA VAL A 173 -3.20 -2.15 -20.82
C VAL A 173 -3.94 -1.31 -19.78
N GLY A 174 -5.06 -1.79 -19.24
CA GLY A 174 -5.80 -1.12 -18.17
C GLY A 174 -4.94 -0.87 -16.94
N SER A 175 -4.11 -1.83 -16.53
CA SER A 175 -3.20 -1.64 -15.39
C SER A 175 -2.11 -0.59 -15.66
N VAL A 176 -1.60 -0.49 -16.89
CA VAL A 176 -0.65 0.57 -17.27
C VAL A 176 -1.33 1.94 -17.21
N LEU A 177 -2.56 2.07 -17.72
CA LEU A 177 -3.31 3.32 -17.67
C LEU A 177 -3.56 3.77 -16.23
N VAL A 178 -3.93 2.85 -15.34
CA VAL A 178 -4.09 3.15 -13.91
C VAL A 178 -2.77 3.63 -13.31
N LEU A 179 -1.65 2.97 -13.59
CA LEU A 179 -0.34 3.41 -13.10
C LEU A 179 -0.01 4.83 -13.56
N VAL A 180 -0.18 5.11 -14.86
CA VAL A 180 0.09 6.44 -15.43
C VAL A 180 -0.78 7.50 -14.76
N VAL A 181 -2.07 7.22 -14.56
CA VAL A 181 -2.99 8.14 -13.87
C VAL A 181 -2.53 8.39 -12.43
N VAL A 182 -2.21 7.34 -11.66
CA VAL A 182 -1.74 7.48 -10.27
C VAL A 182 -0.46 8.32 -10.21
N VAL A 183 0.52 8.06 -11.08
CA VAL A 183 1.76 8.83 -11.15
C VAL A 183 1.48 10.31 -11.46
N ILE A 184 0.60 10.61 -12.43
CA ILE A 184 0.23 11.99 -12.76
C ILE A 184 -0.42 12.66 -11.55
N LEU A 185 -1.35 11.99 -10.88
CA LEU A 185 -2.01 12.54 -9.69
C LEU A 185 -1.00 12.83 -8.59
N GLU A 186 -0.13 11.89 -8.25
CA GLU A 186 0.87 12.10 -7.19
C GLU A 186 1.86 13.21 -7.51
N VAL A 187 2.36 13.30 -8.74
CA VAL A 187 3.25 14.38 -9.17
C VAL A 187 2.53 15.73 -9.12
N THR A 188 1.26 15.79 -9.52
CA THR A 188 0.50 17.05 -9.54
C THR A 188 0.07 17.50 -8.14
N PHE A 189 -0.34 16.60 -7.26
CA PHE A 189 -0.74 16.92 -5.89
C PHE A 189 0.46 17.20 -4.98
N SER A 190 1.58 16.48 -5.14
CA SER A 190 2.78 16.72 -4.32
C SER A 190 3.41 18.10 -4.54
N ASN A 191 3.05 18.79 -5.62
CA ASN A 191 3.49 20.16 -5.91
C ASN A 191 2.53 21.25 -5.38
N ARG A 192 1.39 20.86 -4.79
CA ARG A 192 0.30 21.78 -4.42
C ARG A 192 -0.10 21.71 -2.94
N ILE A 193 0.32 20.66 -2.23
CA ILE A 193 0.08 20.41 -0.81
C ILE A 193 1.43 20.41 -0.11
#